data_AF-A0A938APK6-F1
#
_entry.id   AF-A0A938APK6-F1
#
_cell.length_a   1.000
_cell.length_b   1.000
_cell.length_c   1.000
_cell.angle_alpha   90.00
_cell.angle_beta   90.00
_cell.angle_gamma   90.00
#
_symmetry.space_group_name_H-M   'P 1'
#
loop_
_entity.id
_entity.type
_entity.pdbx_description
1 polymer ?
#
loop_
_entity_poly.entity_id
_entity_poly.type
_entity_poly.pdbx_seq_one_letter_code
_entity_poly.pdbx_strand_id
1 'polypeptide(L)'
;MRPETEAPVTTRNLVDDFRRRLGTLDPQQVAIWRQMTPARKIKLAFQAWADGLNEIWTTERQRHPDATPEELAWHVQRHLQERDAG
;
A
#
# COMPACT_ATOMS: atom_id res chain seq x y z
N MET A 1 -28.07 -23.17 5.62
CA MET A 1 -27.29 -22.04 5.09
C MET A 1 -25.85 -22.24 5.55
N ARG A 2 -24.95 -22.72 4.68
CA ARG A 2 -23.51 -22.81 5.02
C ARG A 2 -22.90 -21.42 4.83
N PRO A 3 -22.11 -20.88 5.77
CA PRO A 3 -21.31 -19.71 5.46
C PRO A 3 -20.32 -20.10 4.35
N GLU A 4 -20.36 -19.35 3.26
CA GLU A 4 -19.38 -19.47 2.19
C GLU A 4 -18.00 -19.29 2.82
N THR A 5 -17.16 -20.30 2.66
CA THR A 5 -15.81 -20.31 3.18
C THR A 5 -15.03 -19.27 2.37
N GLU A 6 -14.81 -18.08 2.94
CA GLU A 6 -13.86 -17.11 2.40
C GLU A 6 -12.54 -17.85 2.20
N ALA A 7 -12.16 -18.06 0.94
CA ALA A 7 -10.89 -18.67 0.61
C ALA A 7 -9.77 -17.81 1.24
N PRO A 8 -8.76 -18.42 1.88
CA PRO A 8 -7.72 -17.67 2.56
C PRO A 8 -7.07 -16.69 1.57
N VAL A 9 -6.96 -15.42 1.94
CA VAL A 9 -6.21 -14.42 1.19
C VAL A 9 -4.76 -14.88 1.17
N THR A 10 -4.34 -15.46 0.05
CA THR A 10 -2.95 -15.88 -0.14
C THR A 10 -2.13 -14.72 -0.70
N THR A 11 -0.82 -14.70 -0.42
CA THR A 11 0.12 -13.72 -1.00
C THR A 11 0.02 -13.68 -2.53
N ARG A 12 -0.31 -14.80 -3.16
CA ARG A 12 -0.52 -14.89 -4.61
C ARG A 12 -1.72 -14.08 -5.07
N ASN A 13 -2.85 -14.15 -4.34
CA ASN A 13 -4.04 -13.38 -4.66
C ASN A 13 -3.79 -11.87 -4.53
N LEU A 14 -3.02 -11.44 -3.52
CA LEU A 14 -2.62 -10.03 -3.36
C LEU A 14 -1.75 -9.53 -4.53
N VAL A 15 -0.78 -10.33 -4.97
CA VAL A 15 0.09 -9.99 -6.10
C VAL A 15 -0.70 -9.87 -7.40
N ASP A 16 -1.65 -10.77 -7.62
CA ASP A 16 -2.45 -10.78 -8.85
C ASP A 16 -3.47 -9.62 -8.87
N ASP A 17 -4.09 -9.28 -7.73
CA ASP A 17 -4.94 -8.09 -7.62
C ASP A 17 -4.14 -6.79 -7.78
N PHE A 18 -2.95 -6.73 -7.20
CA PHE A 18 -2.04 -5.60 -7.37
C PHE A 18 -1.60 -5.42 -8.84
N ARG A 19 -1.28 -6.51 -9.55
CA ARG A 19 -1.01 -6.47 -10.99
C ARG A 19 -2.22 -6.00 -11.79
N ARG A 20 -3.43 -6.44 -11.43
CA ARG A 20 -4.65 -5.98 -12.10
C ARG A 20 -4.85 -4.48 -11.93
N ARG A 21 -4.62 -3.94 -10.73
CA ARG A 21 -4.73 -2.50 -10.42
C ARG A 21 -3.66 -1.66 -11.14
N LEU A 22 -2.43 -2.18 -11.24
CA LEU A 22 -1.33 -1.49 -11.93
C LEU A 22 -1.44 -1.53 -13.46
N GLY A 23 -2.21 -2.47 -14.01
CA GLY A 23 -2.28 -2.68 -15.45
C GLY A 23 -0.97 -3.23 -16.03
N THR A 24 -0.72 -2.97 -17.31
CA THR A 24 0.50 -3.45 -17.98
C THR A 24 1.71 -2.67 -17.48
N LEU A 25 2.68 -3.37 -16.88
CA LEU A 25 3.95 -2.78 -16.48
C LEU A 25 4.79 -2.41 -17.71
N ASP A 26 5.45 -1.25 -17.65
CA ASP A 26 6.39 -0.82 -18.68
C ASP A 26 7.57 -1.81 -18.78
N PRO A 27 7.84 -2.40 -19.96
CA PRO A 27 8.95 -3.33 -20.16
C PRO A 27 10.32 -2.78 -19.74
N GLN A 28 10.55 -1.46 -19.90
CA GLN A 28 11.79 -0.82 -19.48
C GLN A 28 11.91 -0.77 -17.96
N GLN A 29 10.82 -0.46 -17.24
CA GLN A 29 10.81 -0.48 -15.77
C GLN A 29 11.08 -1.90 -15.25
N VAL A 30 10.52 -2.92 -15.89
CA VAL A 30 10.79 -4.33 -15.54
C VAL A 30 12.25 -4.70 -15.78
N ALA A 31 12.84 -4.27 -16.91
CA ALA A 31 14.24 -4.52 -17.21
C ALA A 31 15.16 -3.85 -16.18
N ILE A 32 14.89 -2.59 -15.83
CA ILE A 32 15.61 -1.85 -14.79
C ILE A 32 15.48 -2.57 -13.43
N TRP A 33 14.27 -2.95 -13.03
CA TRP A 33 14.04 -3.69 -11.78
C TRP A 33 14.81 -5.01 -11.74
N ARG A 34 14.87 -5.76 -12.84
CA ARG A 34 15.60 -7.04 -12.90
C ARG A 34 17.11 -6.85 -12.71
N GLN A 35 17.68 -5.75 -13.19
CA GLN A 35 19.10 -5.44 -13.05
C GLN A 35 19.48 -4.92 -11.65
N MET A 36 18.50 -4.50 -10.84
CA MET A 36 18.77 -4.01 -9.48
C MET A 36 19.17 -5.13 -8.52
N THR A 37 20.14 -4.83 -7.65
CA THR A 37 20.52 -5.69 -6.53
C THR A 37 19.36 -5.85 -5.53
N PRO A 38 19.30 -6.95 -4.77
CA PRO A 38 18.27 -7.14 -3.74
C PRO A 38 18.21 -5.98 -2.73
N ALA A 39 19.36 -5.47 -2.29
CA ALA A 39 19.44 -4.33 -1.37
C ALA A 39 18.79 -3.06 -1.97
N ARG A 40 18.99 -2.81 -3.27
CA ARG A 40 18.37 -1.67 -3.95
C ARG A 40 16.86 -1.81 -4.05
N LYS A 41 16.36 -3.03 -4.32
CA LYS A 41 14.92 -3.32 -4.36
C LYS A 41 14.26 -3.09 -3.00
N ILE A 42 14.88 -3.59 -1.93
CA ILE A 42 14.40 -3.39 -0.56
C ILE A 42 14.38 -1.91 -0.20
N LYS A 43 15.44 -1.17 -0.54
CA LYS A 43 15.49 0.28 -0.32
C LYS A 43 14.34 1.00 -1.03
N LEU A 44 14.08 0.68 -2.30
CA LEU A 44 12.96 1.27 -3.05
C LEU A 44 11.60 0.91 -2.44
N ALA A 45 11.42 -0.33 -1.97
CA ALA A 45 10.18 -0.73 -1.31
C ALA A 45 9.92 0.07 -0.02
N PHE A 46 10.95 0.27 0.81
CA PHE A 46 10.84 1.10 2.02
C PHE A 46 10.59 2.58 1.69
N GLN A 47 11.21 3.10 0.63
CA GLN A 47 10.96 4.47 0.17
C GLN A 47 9.51 4.62 -0.27
N ALA A 48 9.00 3.73 -1.12
CA ALA A 48 7.62 3.75 -1.57
C ALA A 48 6.63 3.64 -0.39
N TRP A 49 6.93 2.81 0.61
CA TRP A 49 6.14 2.72 1.83
C TRP A 49 6.12 4.04 2.62
N ALA A 50 7.30 4.65 2.83
CA ALA A 50 7.42 5.92 3.53
C ALA A 50 6.70 7.07 2.79
N ASP A 51 6.82 7.10 1.47
CA ASP A 51 6.15 8.09 0.61
C ASP A 51 4.62 7.97 0.71
N GLY A 52 4.09 6.75 0.60
CA GLY A 52 2.66 6.50 0.76
C GLY A 52 2.14 6.83 2.15
N LEU A 53 2.91 6.54 3.20
CA LEU A 53 2.56 6.91 4.56
C LEU A 53 2.55 8.44 4.73
N ASN A 54 3.52 9.14 4.16
CA ASN A 54 3.57 10.60 4.19
C ASN A 54 2.38 11.25 3.45
N GLU A 55 1.95 10.67 2.34
CA GLU A 55 0.75 11.11 1.60
C GLU A 55 -0.51 10.99 2.47
N ILE A 56 -0.67 9.86 3.19
CA ILE A 56 -1.81 9.65 4.10
C ILE A 56 -1.76 10.68 5.23
N TRP A 57 -0.62 10.85 5.91
CA TRP A 57 -0.45 11.88 6.95
C TRP A 57 -0.80 13.28 6.46
N THR A 58 -0.33 13.63 5.26
CA THR A 58 -0.59 14.93 4.65
C THR A 58 -2.07 15.12 4.36
N THR A 59 -2.71 14.10 3.79
CA THR A 59 -4.14 14.10 3.45
C THR A 59 -5.01 14.23 4.69
N GLU A 60 -4.72 13.44 5.73
CA GLU A 60 -5.48 13.47 6.99
C GLU A 60 -5.30 14.80 7.72
N ARG A 61 -4.10 15.38 7.69
CA ARG A 61 -3.86 16.72 8.26
C ARG A 61 -4.63 17.81 7.52
N GLN A 62 -4.76 17.70 6.20
CA GLN A 62 -5.56 18.64 5.40
C GLN A 62 -7.06 18.50 5.67
N ARG A 63 -7.54 17.27 5.90
CA ARG A 63 -8.95 16.99 6.22
C ARG A 63 -9.32 17.39 7.66
N HIS A 64 -8.36 17.27 8.57
CA HIS A 64 -8.55 17.51 10.00
C HIS A 64 -7.53 18.55 10.51
N PRO A 65 -7.64 19.82 10.10
CA PRO A 65 -6.64 20.85 10.41
C PRO A 65 -6.51 21.14 11.90
N ASP A 66 -7.59 20.94 12.66
CA ASP A 66 -7.66 21.22 14.10
C ASP A 66 -7.46 19.96 14.97
N ALA A 67 -7.21 18.79 14.35
CA ALA A 67 -7.00 17.56 15.09
C ALA A 67 -5.72 17.64 15.92
N THR A 68 -5.81 17.11 17.14
CA THR A 68 -4.63 16.87 17.97
C THR A 68 -3.74 15.80 17.33
N PRO A 69 -2.45 15.71 17.72
CA PRO A 69 -1.56 14.68 17.19
C PRO A 69 -2.06 13.24 17.41
N GLU A 70 -2.76 12.98 18.51
CA GLU A 70 -3.31 11.65 18.83
C GLU A 70 -4.51 11.32 17.94
N GLU A 71 -5.42 12.26 17.74
CA GLU A 71 -6.56 12.10 16.83
C GLU A 71 -6.07 11.89 15.39
N LEU A 72 -5.07 12.66 14.95
CA LEU A 72 -4.49 12.52 13.62
C LEU A 72 -3.82 11.15 13.43
N ALA A 73 -3.12 10.64 14.45
CA ALA A 73 -2.56 9.28 14.42
C ALA A 73 -3.65 8.20 14.30
N TRP A 74 -4.78 8.38 14.99
CA TRP A 74 -5.94 7.49 14.87
C TRP A 74 -6.53 7.50 13.45
N HIS A 75 -6.69 8.70 12.85
CA HIS A 75 -7.18 8.85 11.48
C HIS A 75 -6.27 8.16 10.46
N VAL A 76 -4.95 8.33 10.58
CA VAL A 76 -3.97 7.66 9.73
C VAL A 76 -4.04 6.13 9.88
N GLN A 77 -4.10 5.63 11.11
CA GLN A 77 -4.22 4.20 11.39
C GLN A 77 -5.49 3.62 10.77
N ARG A 78 -6.61 4.33 10.89
CA ARG A 78 -7.89 3.94 10.32
C ARG A 78 -7.84 3.90 8.78
N HIS A 79 -7.27 4.92 8.14
CA HIS A 79 -7.15 4.98 6.68
C HIS A 79 -6.29 3.83 6.12
N LEU A 80 -5.23 3.45 6.84
CA LEU A 80 -4.42 2.27 6.48
C LEU A 80 -5.25 0.98 6.54
N GLN A 81 -6.03 0.78 7.61
CA GLN A 81 -6.90 -0.39 7.76
C GLN A 81 -7.99 -0.47 6.67
N GLU A 82 -8.59 0.67 6.32
CA GLU A 82 -9.61 0.73 5.26
C GLU A 82 -9.03 0.42 3.87
N ARG A 83 -7.73 0.70 3.63
CA ARG A 83 -7.05 0.34 2.38
C ARG A 83 -6.64 -1.13 2.30
N ASP A 84 -6.36 -1.78 3.43
CA ASP A 84 -6.04 -3.21 3.47
C ASP A 84 -7.29 -4.10 3.32
N ALA A 85 -8.48 -3.56 3.59
CA ALA A 85 -9.75 -4.27 3.55
C ALA A 85 -10.45 -4.26 2.16
N GLY A 86 -9.87 -3.62 1.13
CA GLY A 86 -10.49 -3.43 -0.19
C GLY A 86 -9.62 -3.79 -1.38
#